data_AF-A0A2V9NG67-F1
#
_entry.id   AF-A0A2V9NG67-F1
#
_cell.length_a   1.000
_cell.length_b   1.000
_cell.length_c   1.000
_cell.angle_alpha   90.00
_cell.angle_beta   90.00
_cell.angle_gamma   90.00
#
_symmetry.space_group_name_H-M   'P 1'
#
loop_
_entity.id
_entity.type
_entity.pdbx_description
1 polymer ?
#
loop_
_entity_poly.entity_id
_entity_poly.type
_entity_poly.pdbx_seq_one_letter_code
_entity_poly.pdbx_strand_id
1 'polypeptide(L)'
;MIAHNCLRRFSVLLLMGALHGFSLAQDSTSALADGFRNPPDSAKPRVWWHWLNGNVTKEGITADLEWMKRVNIAGMQMFDGNLNTPVFVDKKLVWMTPEWKDAFRHAGAEADRLGLEMAMAASGGWSETAGPWVKPEEAMKKIVWSELSVDGAKKFSGALPHPPTNNGRIQNVPVPAEEDFPPVNMPGAKPQPKLPPPPPDSTFYADTAVIAFRTPDTEVSMASLHPKVSASAAGLNLASLTDGDWRHNLDFPFAENGNPTFIQLEFTQPFRTQAFTISAGTPRTYGGPSIPDGEVQASQDGVNWTTITSLPGPSHPDAGFPVRTYSFPAITARFYRVIFRRREPKPTDFLWSEFLGFPMKPAPSFKLAQIEFHSGARINHWQEKAAFANMLEYENTSVPVAPNEAVAMNNVVDLTSKMRTDGSLDWQVPRGKWTIMRFGYSLTGEKNHPATREATGYEVDKLSHKYVENYAKNYVAMISAALGPYFGKSFRYFVMDSWEASDQNWTDDMAAEFRNRRGYDLTRYLPVLTGRVIESSDVSERFLWDYRRTIADLLAENHYAVATQYFHKSGVALYAEAMGSGLPTVGDGLLNKGQVDIPMGEFWTTLPTQPELLSAPPTQK
;
A
#
# COMPACT_ATOMS: atom_id res chain seq x y z
N MET A 1 53.88 -43.82 -78.85
CA MET A 1 53.08 -42.79 -79.57
C MET A 1 51.96 -42.37 -78.63
N ILE A 2 52.20 -41.46 -77.68
CA ILE A 2 52.31 -39.99 -77.84
C ILE A 2 50.96 -39.37 -78.22
N ALA A 3 50.35 -38.77 -77.19
CA ALA A 3 49.54 -37.56 -77.15
C ALA A 3 48.44 -37.36 -78.20
N HIS A 4 47.17 -37.36 -77.76
CA HIS A 4 46.21 -36.24 -77.92
C HIS A 4 44.94 -36.52 -77.08
N ASN A 5 44.34 -35.45 -76.54
CA ASN A 5 43.01 -35.37 -75.91
C ASN A 5 42.87 -35.36 -74.37
N CYS A 6 43.78 -34.67 -73.68
CA CYS A 6 43.55 -34.17 -72.31
C CYS A 6 43.36 -32.64 -72.30
N LEU A 7 42.29 -32.09 -72.91
CA LEU A 7 41.90 -30.68 -72.74
C LEU A 7 40.54 -30.37 -73.39
N ARG A 8 39.43 -30.99 -72.93
CA ARG A 8 38.05 -30.50 -73.20
C ARG A 8 36.93 -31.33 -72.55
N ARG A 9 37.11 -31.84 -71.33
CA ARG A 9 35.97 -32.42 -70.55
C ARG A 9 35.98 -32.02 -69.08
N PHE A 10 36.60 -30.89 -68.76
CA PHE A 10 36.63 -30.29 -67.42
C PHE A 10 35.74 -29.03 -67.30
N SER A 11 34.79 -28.83 -68.21
CA SER A 11 33.96 -27.61 -68.27
C SER A 11 32.45 -27.87 -68.29
N VAL A 12 31.99 -29.11 -68.04
CA VAL A 12 30.54 -29.42 -68.03
C VAL A 12 30.06 -29.99 -66.68
N LEU A 13 30.96 -30.38 -65.77
CA LEU A 13 30.60 -30.88 -64.43
C LEU A 13 30.75 -29.83 -63.30
N LEU A 14 31.06 -28.58 -63.64
CA LEU A 14 31.11 -27.45 -62.70
C LEU A 14 29.90 -26.51 -62.82
N LEU A 15 28.92 -26.83 -63.69
CA LEU A 15 27.69 -26.04 -63.87
C LEU A 15 26.42 -26.68 -63.27
N MET A 16 26.51 -27.85 -62.66
CA MET A 16 25.38 -28.48 -61.92
C MET A 16 25.56 -28.49 -60.40
N GLY A 17 26.72 -28.08 -59.88
CA GLY A 17 26.97 -27.89 -58.44
C GLY A 17 26.66 -26.48 -57.93
N ALA A 18 26.27 -25.54 -58.80
CA ALA A 18 26.03 -24.14 -58.45
C ALA A 18 24.54 -23.73 -58.44
N LEU A 19 23.62 -24.71 -58.49
CA LEU A 19 22.16 -24.47 -58.51
C LEU A 19 21.43 -24.92 -57.24
N HIS A 20 22.14 -25.31 -56.18
CA HIS A 20 21.54 -25.68 -54.88
C HIS A 20 22.09 -24.86 -53.70
N GLY A 21 22.81 -23.77 -53.96
CA GLY A 21 23.47 -22.95 -52.92
C GLY A 21 22.88 -21.55 -52.70
N PHE A 22 21.89 -21.12 -53.49
CA PHE A 22 21.30 -19.79 -53.38
C PHE A 22 19.78 -19.90 -53.29
N SER A 23 19.27 -19.92 -52.06
CA SER A 23 18.02 -19.29 -51.61
C SER A 23 17.50 -19.96 -50.34
N LEU A 24 18.22 -19.77 -49.23
CA LEU A 24 17.60 -19.70 -47.90
C LEU A 24 18.25 -18.59 -47.05
N ALA A 25 18.84 -17.58 -47.69
CA ALA A 25 18.95 -16.27 -47.08
C ALA A 25 17.67 -15.52 -47.48
N GLN A 26 16.57 -15.84 -46.80
CA GLN A 26 15.37 -15.02 -46.89
C GLN A 26 15.78 -13.61 -46.46
N ASP A 27 15.66 -12.63 -47.36
CA ASP A 27 16.04 -11.23 -47.18
C ASP A 27 15.46 -10.66 -45.87
N SER A 28 16.24 -10.71 -44.78
CA SER A 28 15.88 -10.08 -43.51
C SER A 28 15.68 -8.57 -43.66
N THR A 29 16.35 -7.97 -44.64
CA THR A 29 16.19 -6.57 -45.08
C THR A 29 14.84 -6.29 -45.74
N SER A 30 14.29 -7.23 -46.53
CA SER A 30 12.95 -7.08 -47.13
C SER A 30 11.86 -7.25 -46.08
N ALA A 31 11.96 -8.27 -45.22
CA ALA A 31 10.95 -8.54 -44.20
C ALA A 31 10.82 -7.40 -43.17
N LEU A 32 11.95 -6.81 -42.74
CA LEU A 32 11.94 -5.65 -41.84
C LEU A 32 11.35 -4.41 -42.53
N ALA A 33 11.72 -4.14 -43.79
CA ALA A 33 11.18 -3.02 -44.55
C ALA A 33 9.66 -3.16 -44.78
N ASP A 34 9.19 -4.38 -45.08
CA ASP A 34 7.77 -4.67 -45.29
C ASP A 34 6.98 -4.58 -43.99
N GLY A 35 7.53 -5.08 -42.87
CA GLY A 35 6.95 -4.93 -41.54
C GLY A 35 6.94 -3.49 -41.03
N PHE A 36 7.91 -2.66 -41.43
CA PHE A 36 7.90 -1.23 -41.10
C PHE A 36 6.83 -0.46 -41.90
N ARG A 37 6.64 -0.81 -43.18
CA ARG A 37 5.59 -0.21 -44.03
C ARG A 37 4.19 -0.69 -43.68
N ASN A 38 4.08 -1.95 -43.26
CA ASN A 38 2.83 -2.60 -42.87
C ASN A 38 2.99 -3.21 -41.45
N PRO A 39 2.98 -2.39 -40.39
CA PRO A 39 3.18 -2.87 -39.03
C PRO A 39 2.20 -3.98 -38.65
N PRO A 40 2.68 -5.11 -38.09
CA PRO A 40 1.80 -6.14 -37.55
C PRO A 40 1.02 -5.61 -36.35
N ASP A 41 -0.07 -6.29 -35.96
CA ASP A 41 -0.88 -5.87 -34.81
C ASP A 41 -0.10 -5.84 -33.49
N SER A 42 0.99 -6.61 -33.37
CA SER A 42 1.90 -6.56 -32.21
C SER A 42 2.67 -5.24 -32.08
N ALA A 43 2.81 -4.46 -33.17
CA ALA A 43 3.50 -3.17 -33.17
C ALA A 43 2.54 -1.97 -33.00
N LYS A 44 1.22 -2.22 -32.99
CA LYS A 44 0.20 -1.18 -32.88
C LYS A 44 -0.14 -0.89 -31.42
N PRO A 45 -0.54 0.36 -31.09
CA PRO A 45 -0.89 0.72 -29.72
C PRO A 45 -2.18 0.03 -29.26
N ARG A 46 -2.31 -0.09 -27.94
CA ARG A 46 -3.57 -0.34 -27.23
C ARG A 46 -4.01 0.96 -26.56
N VAL A 47 -5.27 1.00 -26.12
CA VAL A 47 -5.82 2.13 -25.35
C VAL A 47 -6.56 1.64 -24.11
N TRP A 48 -6.52 2.44 -23.05
CA TRP A 48 -7.45 2.27 -21.92
C TRP A 48 -8.84 2.75 -22.32
N TRP A 49 -9.85 1.97 -21.95
CA TRP A 49 -11.25 2.23 -22.30
C TRP A 49 -12.13 2.11 -21.06
N HIS A 50 -12.45 3.26 -20.48
CA HIS A 50 -13.15 3.35 -19.20
C HIS A 50 -14.66 3.43 -19.37
N TRP A 51 -15.37 2.47 -18.78
CA TRP A 51 -16.81 2.50 -18.58
C TRP A 51 -17.11 3.19 -17.25
N LEU A 52 -17.31 4.51 -17.32
CA LEU A 52 -17.48 5.33 -16.12
C LEU A 52 -18.94 5.42 -15.67
N ASN A 53 -19.17 5.01 -14.43
CA ASN A 53 -20.45 5.08 -13.73
C ASN A 53 -21.63 4.45 -14.51
N GLY A 54 -21.38 3.36 -15.23
CA GLY A 54 -22.39 2.61 -15.99
C GLY A 54 -22.96 3.35 -17.21
N ASN A 55 -22.30 4.42 -17.69
CA ASN A 55 -22.66 5.14 -18.92
C ASN A 55 -22.24 4.37 -20.17
N VAL A 56 -22.94 3.28 -20.46
CA VAL A 56 -22.54 2.34 -21.53
C VAL A 56 -23.75 1.93 -22.35
N THR A 57 -23.61 1.88 -23.67
CA THR A 57 -24.60 1.34 -24.61
C THR A 57 -23.92 0.45 -25.65
N LYS A 58 -24.63 -0.54 -26.21
CA LYS A 58 -24.06 -1.42 -27.24
C LYS A 58 -23.72 -0.67 -28.52
N GLU A 59 -24.51 0.33 -28.86
CA GLU A 59 -24.28 1.22 -30.00
C GLU A 59 -22.97 2.01 -29.83
N GLY A 60 -22.73 2.53 -28.62
CA GLY A 60 -21.48 3.21 -28.28
C GLY A 60 -20.28 2.26 -28.33
N ILE A 61 -20.43 1.04 -27.78
CA ILE A 61 -19.39 0.00 -27.84
C ILE A 61 -18.98 -0.30 -29.29
N THR A 62 -19.94 -0.55 -30.18
CA THR A 62 -19.64 -0.81 -31.60
C THR A 62 -18.98 0.40 -32.25
N ALA A 63 -19.49 1.61 -32.02
CA ALA A 63 -18.92 2.83 -32.61
C ALA A 63 -17.46 3.07 -32.17
N ASP A 64 -17.16 2.88 -30.88
CA ASP A 64 -15.82 3.01 -30.31
C ASP A 64 -14.86 1.99 -30.91
N LEU A 65 -15.26 0.71 -30.95
CA LEU A 65 -14.40 -0.37 -31.46
C LEU A 65 -14.14 -0.26 -32.96
N GLU A 66 -15.14 0.13 -33.74
CA GLU A 66 -14.95 0.40 -35.17
C GLU A 66 -14.06 1.63 -35.38
N TRP A 67 -14.18 2.66 -34.54
CA TRP A 67 -13.26 3.80 -34.57
C TRP A 67 -11.82 3.36 -34.27
N MET A 68 -11.60 2.61 -33.20
CA MET A 68 -10.27 2.08 -32.85
C MET A 68 -9.65 1.31 -34.02
N LYS A 69 -10.42 0.44 -34.68
CA LYS A 69 -9.97 -0.28 -35.86
C LYS A 69 -9.61 0.65 -37.02
N ARG A 70 -10.46 1.64 -37.32
CA ARG A 70 -10.23 2.62 -38.39
C ARG A 70 -8.96 3.44 -38.17
N VAL A 71 -8.62 3.77 -36.92
CA VAL A 71 -7.41 4.55 -36.58
C VAL A 71 -6.18 3.69 -36.26
N ASN A 72 -6.23 2.38 -36.57
CA ASN A 72 -5.12 1.42 -36.36
C ASN A 72 -4.71 1.17 -34.90
N ILE A 73 -5.64 1.30 -33.96
CA ILE A 73 -5.48 0.71 -32.62
C ILE A 73 -5.73 -0.80 -32.73
N ALA A 74 -4.89 -1.62 -32.06
CA ALA A 74 -4.98 -3.08 -32.13
C ALA A 74 -5.72 -3.72 -30.96
N GLY A 75 -6.07 -2.95 -29.93
CA GLY A 75 -6.78 -3.48 -28.78
C GLY A 75 -7.11 -2.44 -27.72
N MET A 76 -7.81 -2.89 -26.70
CA MET A 76 -8.26 -2.06 -25.59
C MET A 76 -8.16 -2.80 -24.25
N GLN A 77 -7.95 -2.03 -23.19
CA GLN A 77 -7.96 -2.48 -21.81
C GLN A 77 -9.14 -1.81 -21.10
N MET A 78 -10.14 -2.61 -20.72
CA MET A 78 -11.41 -2.11 -20.19
C MET A 78 -11.37 -1.97 -18.66
N PHE A 79 -11.93 -0.87 -18.17
CA PHE A 79 -12.10 -0.56 -16.74
C PHE A 79 -13.55 -0.22 -16.45
N ASP A 80 -14.18 -0.86 -15.46
CA ASP A 80 -15.52 -0.47 -14.98
C ASP A 80 -15.36 0.37 -13.71
N GLY A 81 -15.31 1.69 -13.89
CA GLY A 81 -14.90 2.62 -12.84
C GLY A 81 -16.00 3.59 -12.43
N ASN A 82 -15.82 4.26 -11.29
CA ASN A 82 -16.74 5.30 -10.85
C ASN A 82 -16.03 6.49 -10.21
N LEU A 83 -15.92 7.58 -10.96
CA LEU A 83 -15.39 8.87 -10.48
C LEU A 83 -16.52 9.88 -10.20
N ASN A 84 -17.66 9.40 -9.69
CA ASN A 84 -18.90 10.16 -9.56
C ASN A 84 -19.33 10.85 -10.88
N THR A 85 -19.02 10.23 -12.02
CA THR A 85 -19.32 10.75 -13.35
C THR A 85 -20.84 10.93 -13.50
N PRO A 86 -21.34 12.05 -14.06
CA PRO A 86 -22.77 12.22 -14.28
C PRO A 86 -23.36 11.12 -15.17
N VAL A 87 -24.65 10.85 -15.02
CA VAL A 87 -25.34 9.85 -15.83
C VAL A 87 -25.91 10.51 -17.08
N PHE A 88 -25.62 9.95 -18.26
CA PHE A 88 -26.09 10.43 -19.55
C PHE A 88 -27.00 9.42 -20.26
N VAL A 89 -26.98 8.17 -19.82
CA VAL A 89 -27.81 7.07 -20.34
C VAL A 89 -29.15 6.96 -19.62
N ASP A 90 -30.20 6.44 -20.28
CA ASP A 90 -31.51 6.22 -19.63
C ASP A 90 -31.46 5.14 -18.54
N LYS A 91 -30.62 4.13 -18.74
CA LYS A 91 -30.42 3.03 -17.79
C LYS A 91 -28.93 2.80 -17.61
N LYS A 92 -28.43 2.99 -16.38
CA LYS A 92 -27.06 2.64 -16.02
C LYS A 92 -26.88 1.12 -16.13
N LEU A 93 -25.75 0.69 -16.68
CA LEU A 93 -25.33 -0.69 -16.54
C LEU A 93 -24.62 -0.86 -15.21
N VAL A 94 -25.20 -1.69 -14.34
CA VAL A 94 -24.67 -1.99 -13.00
C VAL A 94 -23.80 -3.23 -13.10
N TRP A 95 -22.62 -3.19 -12.47
CA TRP A 95 -21.64 -4.26 -12.48
C TRP A 95 -22.26 -5.65 -12.32
N MET A 96 -21.90 -6.55 -13.24
CA MET A 96 -22.29 -7.97 -13.25
C MET A 96 -23.81 -8.31 -13.27
N THR A 97 -24.68 -7.31 -13.47
CA THR A 97 -26.08 -7.55 -13.81
C THR A 97 -26.20 -8.22 -15.20
N PRO A 98 -27.33 -8.88 -15.52
CA PRO A 98 -27.53 -9.49 -16.85
C PRO A 98 -27.28 -8.52 -18.01
N GLU A 99 -27.71 -7.27 -17.89
CA GLU A 99 -27.55 -6.24 -18.91
C GLU A 99 -26.09 -5.78 -19.07
N TRP A 100 -25.36 -5.65 -17.95
CA TRP A 100 -23.92 -5.39 -18.00
C TRP A 100 -23.16 -6.54 -18.66
N LYS A 101 -23.48 -7.79 -18.28
CA LYS A 101 -22.86 -9.00 -18.87
C LYS A 101 -23.15 -9.11 -20.37
N ASP A 102 -24.35 -8.73 -20.79
CA ASP A 102 -24.75 -8.71 -22.19
C ASP A 102 -24.00 -7.63 -22.99
N ALA A 103 -23.80 -6.43 -22.43
CA ALA A 103 -22.96 -5.40 -23.04
C ALA A 103 -21.48 -5.82 -23.10
N PHE A 104 -20.96 -6.43 -22.04
CA PHE A 104 -19.58 -6.92 -21.99
C PHE A 104 -19.33 -8.05 -22.99
N ARG A 105 -20.29 -8.97 -23.14
CA ARG A 105 -20.25 -10.00 -24.20
C ARG A 105 -20.30 -9.39 -25.59
N HIS A 106 -21.11 -8.35 -25.80
CA HIS A 106 -21.17 -7.61 -27.06
C HIS A 106 -19.81 -6.98 -27.39
N ALA A 107 -19.13 -6.38 -26.41
CA ALA A 107 -17.76 -5.86 -26.60
C ALA A 107 -16.78 -6.98 -27.01
N GLY A 108 -16.81 -8.14 -26.34
CA GLY A 108 -16.00 -9.29 -26.73
C GLY A 108 -16.27 -9.80 -28.15
N ALA A 109 -17.54 -9.80 -28.57
CA ALA A 109 -17.95 -10.17 -29.92
C ALA A 109 -17.48 -9.19 -30.99
N GLU A 110 -17.59 -7.89 -30.73
CA GLU A 110 -17.14 -6.84 -31.64
C GLU A 110 -15.62 -6.81 -31.75
N ALA A 111 -14.90 -7.00 -30.63
CA ALA A 111 -13.46 -7.15 -30.64
C ALA A 111 -13.02 -8.35 -31.50
N ASP A 112 -13.70 -9.50 -31.37
CA ASP A 112 -13.45 -10.68 -32.20
C ASP A 112 -13.72 -10.41 -33.70
N ARG A 113 -14.85 -9.77 -34.03
CA ARG A 113 -15.22 -9.39 -35.40
C ARG A 113 -14.18 -8.48 -36.06
N LEU A 114 -13.62 -7.54 -35.29
CA LEU A 114 -12.68 -6.53 -35.78
C LEU A 114 -11.21 -6.98 -35.68
N GLY A 115 -10.94 -8.12 -35.07
CA GLY A 115 -9.59 -8.61 -34.79
C GLY A 115 -8.84 -7.70 -33.81
N LEU A 116 -9.52 -7.24 -32.77
CA LEU A 116 -8.96 -6.43 -31.70
C LEU A 116 -8.68 -7.32 -30.47
N GLU A 117 -7.56 -7.06 -29.82
CA GLU A 117 -7.23 -7.63 -28.52
C GLU A 117 -7.99 -6.91 -27.42
N MET A 118 -8.63 -7.66 -26.53
CA MET A 118 -9.36 -7.13 -25.38
C MET A 118 -8.70 -7.59 -24.08
N ALA A 119 -8.59 -6.67 -23.13
CA ALA A 119 -8.20 -6.94 -21.76
C ALA A 119 -9.14 -6.25 -20.77
N MET A 120 -9.01 -6.58 -19.49
CA MET A 120 -9.73 -5.91 -18.41
C MET A 120 -8.91 -5.84 -17.14
N ALA A 121 -9.12 -4.82 -16.31
CA ALA A 121 -8.57 -4.74 -14.96
C ALA A 121 -8.80 -6.03 -14.16
N ALA A 122 -7.86 -6.34 -13.27
CA ALA A 122 -7.87 -7.53 -12.42
C ALA A 122 -8.86 -7.41 -11.24
N SER A 123 -9.62 -6.32 -11.16
CA SER A 123 -10.70 -6.08 -10.20
C SER A 123 -11.79 -5.17 -10.83
N GLY A 124 -12.89 -4.93 -10.11
CA GLY A 124 -13.78 -3.81 -10.45
C GLY A 124 -13.12 -2.48 -10.10
N GLY A 125 -13.42 -1.39 -10.81
CA GLY A 125 -12.58 -0.19 -10.78
C GLY A 125 -11.34 -0.37 -11.64
N TRP A 126 -10.18 0.05 -11.13
CA TRP A 126 -8.90 -0.16 -11.82
C TRP A 126 -7.86 -0.93 -10.99
N SER A 127 -7.83 -0.76 -9.66
CA SER A 127 -6.80 -1.37 -8.80
C SER A 127 -7.38 -1.88 -7.48
N GLU A 128 -6.85 -2.93 -6.87
CA GLU A 128 -5.82 -3.86 -7.40
C GLU A 128 -6.45 -5.22 -7.65
N THR A 129 -6.72 -5.98 -6.58
CA THR A 129 -7.34 -7.31 -6.62
C THR A 129 -8.28 -7.46 -5.44
N ALA A 130 -9.42 -6.78 -5.57
CA ALA A 130 -10.45 -6.69 -4.57
C ALA A 130 -11.83 -7.05 -5.14
N GLY A 131 -12.79 -7.25 -4.25
CA GLY A 131 -14.20 -7.37 -4.63
C GLY A 131 -15.09 -7.81 -3.47
N PRO A 132 -16.42 -7.68 -3.61
CA PRO A 132 -17.38 -7.98 -2.54
C PRO A 132 -17.43 -9.46 -2.13
N TRP A 133 -16.80 -10.35 -2.90
CA TRP A 133 -16.68 -11.78 -2.58
C TRP A 133 -15.45 -12.11 -1.72
N VAL A 134 -14.52 -11.18 -1.54
CA VAL A 134 -13.36 -11.36 -0.64
C VAL A 134 -13.86 -11.32 0.79
N LYS A 135 -13.71 -12.45 1.50
CA LYS A 135 -14.16 -12.56 2.88
C LYS A 135 -13.19 -11.83 3.82
N PRO A 136 -13.63 -11.39 5.00
CA PRO A 136 -12.76 -10.73 5.98
C PRO A 136 -11.48 -11.51 6.28
N GLU A 137 -11.56 -12.82 6.49
CA GLU A 137 -10.40 -13.68 6.75
C GLU A 137 -9.42 -13.80 5.56
N GLU A 138 -9.90 -13.54 4.34
CA GLU A 138 -9.11 -13.58 3.10
C GLU A 138 -8.54 -12.20 2.72
N ALA A 139 -8.87 -11.14 3.47
CA ALA A 139 -8.48 -9.76 3.18
C ALA A 139 -7.10 -9.39 3.76
N MET A 140 -6.53 -8.27 3.29
CA MET A 140 -5.26 -7.68 3.76
C MET A 140 -5.20 -7.47 5.28
N LYS A 141 -4.06 -7.83 5.90
CA LYS A 141 -3.91 -7.91 7.35
C LYS A 141 -2.77 -7.03 7.88
N LYS A 142 -2.97 -6.50 9.07
CA LYS A 142 -1.95 -5.85 9.88
C LYS A 142 -1.76 -6.58 11.21
N ILE A 143 -0.54 -6.63 11.71
CA ILE A 143 -0.29 -7.08 13.09
C ILE A 143 -0.78 -6.00 14.07
N VAL A 144 -1.40 -6.44 15.17
CA VAL A 144 -1.90 -5.61 16.27
C VAL A 144 -1.51 -6.20 17.61
N TRP A 145 -1.45 -5.38 18.64
CA TRP A 145 -1.06 -5.84 19.97
C TRP A 145 -1.76 -5.09 21.09
N SER A 146 -1.74 -5.70 22.27
CA SER A 146 -2.00 -5.03 23.53
C SER A 146 -0.87 -5.34 24.51
N GLU A 147 -0.70 -4.48 25.51
CA GLU A 147 0.37 -4.59 26.51
C GLU A 147 -0.20 -4.64 27.93
N LEU A 148 0.45 -5.42 28.79
CA LEU A 148 0.20 -5.47 30.22
C LEU A 148 1.52 -5.48 30.98
N SER A 149 1.70 -4.54 31.91
CA SER A 149 2.84 -4.52 32.83
C SER A 149 2.53 -5.32 34.09
N VAL A 150 3.46 -6.18 34.51
CA VAL A 150 3.35 -6.99 35.73
C VAL A 150 4.65 -6.97 36.52
N ASP A 151 4.55 -6.99 37.85
CA ASP A 151 5.73 -7.22 38.70
C ASP A 151 6.06 -8.71 38.78
N GLY A 152 7.36 -8.97 38.94
CA GLY A 152 7.95 -10.27 39.11
C GLY A 152 7.89 -10.83 40.52
N ALA A 153 8.43 -12.03 40.68
CA ALA A 153 8.44 -12.81 41.92
C ALA A 153 7.03 -13.09 42.49
N LYS A 154 6.03 -13.14 41.60
CA LYS A 154 4.64 -13.48 41.91
C LYS A 154 4.00 -14.26 40.76
N LYS A 155 2.93 -15.00 41.05
CA LYS A 155 2.08 -15.62 40.03
C LYS A 155 1.16 -14.54 39.44
N PHE A 156 1.16 -14.40 38.12
CA PHE A 156 0.10 -13.71 37.38
C PHE A 156 -0.97 -14.73 36.98
N SER A 157 -2.24 -14.34 37.13
CA SER A 157 -3.41 -15.13 36.76
C SER A 157 -4.52 -14.15 36.39
N GLY A 158 -4.84 -14.03 35.10
CA GLY A 158 -5.86 -13.09 34.63
C GLY A 158 -5.95 -13.02 33.11
N ALA A 159 -6.99 -12.35 32.62
CA ALA A 159 -7.16 -12.07 31.20
C ALA A 159 -6.14 -11.02 30.74
N LEU A 160 -5.46 -11.31 29.63
CA LEU A 160 -4.68 -10.29 28.92
C LEU A 160 -5.65 -9.34 28.20
N PRO A 161 -5.33 -8.03 28.12
CA PRO A 161 -6.10 -7.11 27.30
C PRO A 161 -6.27 -7.65 25.88
N HIS A 162 -7.41 -7.37 25.25
CA HIS A 162 -7.64 -7.78 23.87
C HIS A 162 -7.03 -6.72 22.93
N PRO A 163 -6.26 -7.09 21.89
CA PRO A 163 -5.79 -6.14 20.88
C PRO A 163 -6.93 -5.48 20.09
N PRO A 164 -6.70 -4.32 19.46
CA PRO A 164 -7.68 -3.68 18.59
C PRO A 164 -8.13 -4.57 17.42
N THR A 165 -9.43 -4.57 17.12
CA THR A 165 -10.03 -5.38 16.05
C THR A 165 -10.57 -4.54 14.88
N ASN A 166 -10.52 -3.22 14.96
CA ASN A 166 -11.02 -2.35 13.91
C ASN A 166 -10.14 -2.41 12.65
N ASN A 167 -10.79 -2.14 11.52
CA ASN A 167 -10.13 -1.85 10.27
C ASN A 167 -9.32 -0.55 10.39
N GLY A 168 -8.20 -0.48 9.67
CA GLY A 168 -7.30 0.67 9.60
C GLY A 168 -5.85 0.23 9.47
N ARG A 169 -4.94 1.18 9.25
CA ARG A 169 -3.52 0.89 8.91
C ARG A 169 -2.66 0.48 10.10
N ILE A 170 -2.96 0.93 11.32
CA ILE A 170 -2.19 0.57 12.52
C ILE A 170 -3.05 0.65 13.79
N GLN A 171 -2.94 -0.36 14.66
CA GLN A 171 -3.66 -0.45 15.93
C GLN A 171 -5.15 -0.05 15.79
N ASN A 172 -5.61 0.91 16.60
CA ASN A 172 -6.97 1.42 16.61
C ASN A 172 -7.17 2.72 15.79
N VAL A 173 -6.24 3.08 14.91
CA VAL A 173 -6.47 4.16 13.95
C VAL A 173 -7.55 3.70 12.98
N PRO A 174 -8.66 4.46 12.81
CA PRO A 174 -9.73 4.09 11.90
C PRO A 174 -9.31 4.28 10.44
N VAL A 175 -9.95 3.54 9.53
CA VAL A 175 -9.90 3.84 8.09
C VAL A 175 -10.44 5.27 7.89
N PRO A 176 -9.75 6.15 7.15
CA PRO A 176 -10.30 7.44 6.79
C PRO A 176 -11.61 7.27 6.01
N ALA A 177 -12.53 8.21 6.15
CA ALA A 177 -13.78 8.17 5.37
C ALA A 177 -13.44 8.30 3.87
N GLU A 178 -13.95 7.39 3.04
CA GLU A 178 -13.90 7.52 1.58
C GLU A 178 -14.53 8.85 1.16
N GLU A 179 -13.83 9.62 0.33
CA GLU A 179 -14.40 10.81 -0.29
C GLU A 179 -15.13 10.41 -1.58
N ASP A 180 -16.40 10.80 -1.68
CA ASP A 180 -17.04 10.88 -2.99
C ASP A 180 -16.32 11.96 -3.81
N PHE A 181 -15.82 11.59 -5.00
CA PHE A 181 -15.38 12.58 -5.98
C PHE A 181 -16.48 13.64 -6.15
N PRO A 182 -16.17 14.94 -6.17
CA PRO A 182 -17.18 15.97 -6.24
C PRO A 182 -18.02 15.78 -7.52
N PRO A 183 -19.35 15.89 -7.45
CA PRO A 183 -20.20 15.73 -8.62
C PRO A 183 -19.83 16.80 -9.65
N VAL A 184 -19.39 16.36 -10.82
CA VAL A 184 -19.09 17.29 -11.92
C VAL A 184 -20.42 17.71 -12.54
N ASN A 185 -20.79 18.99 -12.45
CA ASN A 185 -22.01 19.46 -13.11
C ASN A 185 -21.77 19.59 -14.61
N MET A 186 -22.29 18.65 -15.41
CA MET A 186 -22.17 18.66 -16.87
C MET A 186 -23.53 18.84 -17.54
N PRO A 187 -23.64 19.66 -18.61
CA PRO A 187 -24.86 19.77 -19.39
C PRO A 187 -25.33 18.41 -19.94
N GLY A 188 -26.63 18.14 -19.85
CA GLY A 188 -27.22 16.88 -20.31
C GLY A 188 -27.19 15.74 -19.29
N ALA A 189 -26.63 15.97 -18.09
CA ALA A 189 -26.67 15.01 -17.00
C ALA A 189 -28.11 14.74 -16.52
N LYS A 190 -28.42 13.46 -16.31
CA LYS A 190 -29.69 12.98 -15.75
C LYS A 190 -29.62 12.89 -14.22
N PRO A 191 -30.75 13.03 -13.52
CA PRO A 191 -30.79 12.88 -12.06
C PRO A 191 -30.28 11.51 -11.61
N GLN A 192 -29.41 11.49 -10.59
CA GLN A 192 -28.97 10.25 -9.96
C GLN A 192 -29.75 10.00 -8.66
N PRO A 193 -30.32 8.81 -8.45
CA PRO A 193 -30.90 8.47 -7.17
C PRO A 193 -29.80 8.43 -6.10
N LYS A 194 -30.04 9.06 -4.95
CA LYS A 194 -29.15 8.90 -3.79
C LYS A 194 -29.20 7.46 -3.31
N LEU A 195 -28.06 6.79 -3.30
CA LEU A 195 -27.95 5.47 -2.70
C LEU A 195 -28.04 5.58 -1.17
N PRO A 196 -28.63 4.59 -0.47
CA PRO A 196 -28.52 4.53 0.98
C PRO A 196 -27.05 4.38 1.40
N PRO A 197 -26.65 4.75 2.62
CA PRO A 197 -25.30 4.48 3.09
C PRO A 197 -24.92 3.00 2.95
N PRO A 198 -23.64 2.68 2.69
CA PRO A 198 -23.17 1.30 2.77
C PRO A 198 -23.36 0.75 4.20
N PRO A 199 -23.58 -0.57 4.36
CA PRO A 199 -23.52 -1.19 5.67
C PRO A 199 -22.11 -1.01 6.28
N PRO A 200 -21.97 -1.08 7.61
CA PRO A 200 -20.66 -1.07 8.24
C PRO A 200 -19.79 -2.23 7.75
N ASP A 201 -18.51 -1.94 7.58
CA ASP A 201 -17.52 -2.93 7.17
C ASP A 201 -17.33 -4.02 8.24
N SER A 202 -17.31 -5.27 7.80
CA SER A 202 -17.09 -6.42 8.67
C SER A 202 -15.63 -6.48 9.13
N THR A 203 -15.39 -6.66 10.43
CA THR A 203 -14.04 -6.80 10.99
C THR A 203 -13.60 -8.25 11.09
N PHE A 204 -12.30 -8.48 11.25
CA PHE A 204 -11.72 -9.79 11.53
C PHE A 204 -10.56 -9.65 12.52
N TYR A 205 -10.38 -10.65 13.38
CA TYR A 205 -9.26 -10.74 14.31
C TYR A 205 -8.88 -12.20 14.59
N ALA A 206 -7.58 -12.46 14.69
CA ALA A 206 -7.05 -13.70 15.23
C ALA A 206 -5.79 -13.46 16.08
N ASP A 207 -5.62 -14.25 17.13
CA ASP A 207 -4.39 -14.29 17.94
C ASP A 207 -3.24 -14.94 17.15
N THR A 208 -2.00 -14.52 17.42
CA THR A 208 -0.81 -15.17 16.85
C THR A 208 0.21 -15.57 17.92
N ALA A 209 0.56 -14.67 18.84
CA ALA A 209 1.61 -14.92 19.81
C ALA A 209 1.39 -14.15 21.12
N VAL A 210 1.92 -14.67 22.22
CA VAL A 210 2.03 -13.95 23.49
C VAL A 210 3.49 -13.92 23.90
N ILE A 211 4.08 -12.73 23.92
CA ILE A 211 5.50 -12.53 24.23
C ILE A 211 5.63 -11.72 25.49
N ALA A 212 6.44 -12.17 26.44
CA ALA A 212 6.82 -11.36 27.58
C ALA A 212 8.30 -10.98 27.50
N PHE A 213 8.65 -9.78 27.98
CA PHE A 213 10.04 -9.40 28.15
C PHE A 213 10.27 -8.62 29.45
N ARG A 214 11.48 -8.72 30.00
CA ARG A 214 11.88 -7.92 31.16
C ARG A 214 11.97 -6.46 30.72
N THR A 215 11.08 -5.62 31.23
CA THR A 215 11.08 -4.19 30.96
C THR A 215 12.41 -3.58 31.46
N PRO A 216 13.15 -2.82 30.64
CA PRO A 216 14.36 -2.15 31.09
C PRO A 216 14.07 -1.26 32.31
N ASP A 217 14.98 -1.24 33.28
CA ASP A 217 14.78 -0.48 34.53
C ASP A 217 14.73 1.05 34.29
N THR A 218 15.23 1.50 33.14
CA THR A 218 15.15 2.90 32.67
C THR A 218 13.80 3.28 32.07
N GLU A 219 12.92 2.31 31.79
CA GLU A 219 11.62 2.56 31.18
C GLU A 219 10.54 2.80 32.24
N VAL A 220 9.96 4.00 32.18
CA VAL A 220 8.86 4.50 33.00
C VAL A 220 7.76 5.01 32.06
N SER A 221 6.53 4.52 32.25
CA SER A 221 5.36 4.96 31.48
C SER A 221 5.05 6.44 31.74
N MET A 222 4.90 7.23 30.68
CA MET A 222 4.49 8.64 30.79
C MET A 222 3.13 8.79 31.47
N ALA A 223 2.19 7.90 31.16
CA ALA A 223 0.84 7.91 31.75
C ALA A 223 0.88 7.79 33.28
N SER A 224 1.82 7.00 33.82
CA SER A 224 1.99 6.84 35.28
C SER A 224 2.50 8.10 36.01
N LEU A 225 3.03 9.07 35.25
CA LEU A 225 3.53 10.34 35.80
C LEU A 225 2.49 11.45 35.78
N HIS A 226 1.34 11.23 35.14
CA HIS A 226 0.23 12.19 35.05
C HIS A 226 0.67 13.62 34.69
N PRO A 227 1.40 13.84 33.58
CA PRO A 227 1.85 15.17 33.21
C PRO A 227 0.68 16.12 33.01
N LYS A 228 0.88 17.39 33.36
CA LYS A 228 -0.08 18.44 33.05
C LYS A 228 0.05 18.80 31.57
N VAL A 229 -1.03 18.63 30.81
CA VAL A 229 -1.09 18.96 29.38
C VAL A 229 -1.74 20.32 29.19
N SER A 230 -1.11 21.18 28.39
CA SER A 230 -1.66 22.47 27.95
C SER A 230 -1.44 22.67 26.45
N ALA A 231 -2.22 23.56 25.83
CA ALA A 231 -2.09 23.90 24.42
C ALA A 231 -2.24 25.40 24.21
N SER A 232 -1.75 25.91 23.07
CA SER A 232 -1.97 27.29 22.66
C SER A 232 -3.44 27.59 22.31
N ALA A 233 -4.21 26.56 21.95
CA ALA A 233 -5.64 26.66 21.67
C ALA A 233 -6.48 26.38 22.92
N ALA A 234 -7.54 27.18 23.15
CA ALA A 234 -8.45 27.04 24.28
C ALA A 234 -9.63 26.10 23.98
N GLY A 235 -10.26 25.55 25.03
CA GLY A 235 -11.52 24.80 24.92
C GLY A 235 -11.40 23.34 24.45
N LEU A 236 -10.18 22.80 24.35
CA LEU A 236 -9.92 21.43 23.93
C LEU A 236 -9.83 20.47 25.13
N ASN A 237 -10.39 19.27 25.00
CA ASN A 237 -10.21 18.19 25.99
C ASN A 237 -8.86 17.50 25.77
N LEU A 238 -7.79 18.06 26.35
CA LEU A 238 -6.43 17.57 26.11
C LEU A 238 -6.11 16.22 26.76
N ALA A 239 -6.97 15.70 27.64
CA ALA A 239 -6.74 14.42 28.32
C ALA A 239 -6.70 13.23 27.33
N SER A 240 -7.47 13.30 26.24
CA SER A 240 -7.50 12.25 25.21
C SER A 240 -6.19 12.14 24.43
N LEU A 241 -5.32 13.16 24.47
CA LEU A 241 -4.02 13.08 23.78
C LEU A 241 -3.04 12.11 24.43
N THR A 242 -3.37 11.57 25.60
CA THR A 242 -2.46 10.76 26.43
C THR A 242 -3.11 9.49 26.99
N ASP A 243 -4.31 9.12 26.51
CA ASP A 243 -5.09 7.99 27.02
C ASP A 243 -4.77 6.64 26.35
N GLY A 244 -3.98 6.64 25.27
CA GLY A 244 -3.62 5.44 24.52
C GLY A 244 -4.62 5.07 23.41
N ASP A 245 -5.63 5.91 23.13
CA ASP A 245 -6.68 5.64 22.14
C ASP A 245 -6.53 6.50 20.87
N TRP A 246 -6.13 5.87 19.76
CA TRP A 246 -5.91 6.58 18.50
C TRP A 246 -7.18 6.82 17.67
N ARG A 247 -8.36 6.43 18.18
CA ARG A 247 -9.65 6.58 17.47
C ARG A 247 -10.15 8.02 17.43
N HIS A 248 -9.86 8.80 18.47
CA HIS A 248 -10.50 10.09 18.69
C HIS A 248 -9.54 11.24 18.39
N ASN A 249 -9.77 11.88 17.24
CA ASN A 249 -9.01 13.05 16.83
C ASN A 249 -9.59 14.33 17.44
N LEU A 250 -8.71 15.16 17.99
CA LEU A 250 -8.96 16.57 18.31
C LEU A 250 -8.53 17.44 17.12
N ASP A 251 -9.31 18.49 16.85
CA ASP A 251 -9.03 19.46 15.79
C ASP A 251 -8.31 20.69 16.36
N PHE A 252 -7.07 20.93 15.91
CA PHE A 252 -6.20 22.00 16.38
C PHE A 252 -6.09 23.10 15.33
N PRO A 253 -6.56 24.33 15.61
CA PRO A 253 -6.38 25.44 14.69
C PRO A 253 -4.90 25.80 14.56
N PHE A 254 -4.46 26.10 13.34
CA PHE A 254 -3.19 26.79 13.15
C PHE A 254 -3.32 28.23 13.61
N ALA A 255 -2.38 28.69 14.43
CA ALA A 255 -2.36 30.06 14.91
C ALA A 255 -2.07 31.05 13.75
N GLU A 256 -2.71 32.22 13.83
CA GLU A 256 -2.53 33.30 12.84
C GLU A 256 -1.26 34.11 13.12
N ASN A 257 -0.83 34.88 12.11
CA ASN A 257 0.26 35.87 12.22
C ASN A 257 1.63 35.28 12.64
N GLY A 258 1.90 34.01 12.32
CA GLY A 258 3.19 33.38 12.56
C GLY A 258 3.43 32.91 14.01
N ASN A 259 2.42 33.03 14.90
CA ASN A 259 2.50 32.40 16.21
C ASN A 259 2.50 30.87 16.07
N PRO A 260 3.26 30.12 16.88
CA PRO A 260 3.22 28.67 16.82
C PRO A 260 1.96 28.13 17.50
N THR A 261 1.29 27.16 16.85
CA THR A 261 0.38 26.27 17.58
C THR A 261 1.25 25.29 18.37
N PHE A 262 0.98 25.09 19.67
CA PHE A 262 1.76 24.14 20.45
C PHE A 262 0.92 23.32 21.42
N ILE A 263 1.44 22.15 21.76
CA ILE A 263 1.03 21.34 22.91
C ILE A 263 2.23 21.21 23.84
N GLN A 264 2.00 21.36 25.14
CA GLN A 264 3.03 21.30 26.17
C GLN A 264 2.66 20.27 27.24
N LEU A 265 3.64 19.48 27.66
CA LEU A 265 3.58 18.60 28.82
C LEU A 265 4.50 19.13 29.90
N GLU A 266 3.97 19.32 31.10
CA GLU A 266 4.70 19.69 32.31
C GLU A 266 4.71 18.52 33.30
N PHE A 267 5.91 18.11 33.71
CA PHE A 267 6.11 17.05 34.69
C PHE A 267 6.47 17.64 36.07
N THR A 268 5.95 17.01 37.13
CA THR A 268 6.26 17.40 38.51
C THR A 268 7.75 17.28 38.82
N GLN A 269 8.41 16.26 38.28
CA GLN A 269 9.85 16.03 38.36
C GLN A 269 10.44 15.92 36.95
N PRO A 270 11.73 16.22 36.73
CA PRO A 270 12.37 16.02 35.43
C PRO A 270 12.15 14.59 34.94
N PHE A 271 11.62 14.45 33.72
CA PHE A 271 11.35 13.18 33.08
C PHE A 271 12.43 12.90 32.04
N ARG A 272 13.01 11.69 32.04
CA ARG A 272 13.99 11.26 31.04
C ARG A 272 13.26 10.68 29.84
N THR A 273 13.55 11.17 28.64
CA THR A 273 12.96 10.71 27.38
C THR A 273 14.03 10.47 26.33
N GLN A 274 13.78 9.55 25.41
CA GLN A 274 14.66 9.25 24.27
C GLN A 274 13.90 8.85 23.00
N ALA A 275 12.57 8.89 23.04
CA ALA A 275 11.76 8.87 21.83
C ALA A 275 10.45 9.65 22.03
N PHE A 276 9.84 10.04 20.93
CA PHE A 276 8.56 10.75 20.86
C PHE A 276 7.68 10.09 19.80
N THR A 277 6.43 9.79 20.13
CA THR A 277 5.43 9.29 19.19
C THR A 277 4.30 10.27 19.04
N ILE A 278 3.87 10.49 17.80
CA ILE A 278 2.69 11.28 17.45
C ILE A 278 1.72 10.42 16.64
N SER A 279 0.43 10.53 16.95
CA SER A 279 -0.65 10.05 16.10
C SER A 279 -1.47 11.24 15.66
N ALA A 280 -1.36 11.60 14.38
CA ALA A 280 -2.20 12.58 13.73
C ALA A 280 -3.51 11.95 13.24
N GLY A 281 -4.42 12.77 12.74
CA GLY A 281 -5.58 12.27 12.00
C GLY A 281 -5.17 11.83 10.60
N THR A 282 -5.74 10.72 10.13
CA THR A 282 -5.54 10.29 8.75
C THR A 282 -6.17 11.30 7.79
N PRO A 283 -5.43 11.84 6.83
CA PRO A 283 -5.95 12.71 5.80
C PRO A 283 -6.91 11.93 4.90
N ARG A 284 -7.67 12.68 4.10
CA ARG A 284 -8.47 12.09 3.01
C ARG A 284 -7.52 11.53 1.93
N THR A 285 -8.02 10.68 1.03
CA THR A 285 -7.23 9.95 0.02
C THR A 285 -6.26 10.83 -0.81
N TYR A 286 -6.55 12.12 -0.95
CA TYR A 286 -5.68 13.12 -1.61
C TYR A 286 -5.26 14.29 -0.68
N GLY A 287 -5.38 14.11 0.63
CA GLY A 287 -5.41 15.17 1.63
C GLY A 287 -4.05 15.54 2.24
N GLY A 288 -2.97 15.67 1.47
CA GLY A 288 -1.67 16.13 1.97
C GLY A 288 -1.09 15.30 3.14
N PRO A 289 -0.03 15.80 3.82
CA PRO A 289 0.59 15.05 4.91
C PRO A 289 -0.26 15.00 6.18
N SER A 290 -0.28 13.86 6.86
CA SER A 290 -0.99 13.69 8.15
C SER A 290 -0.35 14.49 9.27
N ILE A 291 0.97 14.45 9.35
CA ILE A 291 1.76 15.08 10.42
C ILE A 291 2.17 16.49 9.96
N PRO A 292 1.77 17.57 10.66
CA PRO A 292 2.15 18.92 10.29
C PRO A 292 3.66 19.20 10.45
N ASP A 293 4.14 20.20 9.71
CA ASP A 293 5.49 20.74 9.88
C ASP A 293 5.66 21.28 11.30
N GLY A 294 6.81 21.06 11.91
CA GLY A 294 6.93 21.35 13.34
C GLY A 294 8.25 20.96 13.97
N GLU A 295 8.29 21.06 15.30
CA GLU A 295 9.45 20.72 16.11
C GLU A 295 9.02 20.17 17.47
N VAL A 296 9.79 19.23 18.00
CA VAL A 296 9.68 18.77 19.37
C VAL A 296 10.81 19.42 20.18
N GLN A 297 10.48 19.98 21.34
CA GLN A 297 11.40 20.74 22.17
C GLN A 297 11.34 20.30 23.64
N ALA A 298 12.43 20.51 24.36
CA ALA A 298 12.53 20.34 25.81
C ALA A 298 13.02 21.61 26.50
N SER A 299 12.63 21.77 27.77
CA SER A 299 13.06 22.87 28.63
C SER A 299 13.11 22.46 30.11
N GLN A 300 14.09 23.00 30.85
CA GLN A 300 14.18 22.83 32.31
C GLN A 300 13.30 23.81 33.08
N ASP A 301 13.13 25.02 32.54
CA ASP A 301 12.53 26.17 33.21
C ASP A 301 11.22 26.64 32.56
N GLY A 302 10.86 26.09 31.40
CA GLY A 302 9.68 26.47 30.61
C GLY A 302 9.89 27.74 29.77
N VAL A 303 11.09 28.32 29.78
CA VAL A 303 11.44 29.58 29.12
C VAL A 303 12.50 29.36 28.04
N ASN A 304 13.57 28.64 28.37
CA ASN A 304 14.66 28.34 27.45
C ASN A 304 14.43 26.96 26.82
N TRP A 305 14.25 26.93 25.50
CA TRP A 305 13.86 25.72 24.76
C TRP A 305 15.00 25.22 23.87
N THR A 306 15.16 23.90 23.82
CA THR A 306 16.08 23.22 22.90
C THR A 306 15.27 22.29 22.01
N THR A 307 15.46 22.41 20.69
CA THR A 307 14.86 21.51 19.71
C THR A 307 15.54 20.15 19.75
N ILE A 308 14.72 19.11 19.87
CA ILE A 308 15.11 17.70 19.96
C ILE A 308 15.04 17.06 18.56
N THR A 309 13.95 17.30 17.84
CA THR A 309 13.72 16.78 16.48
C THR A 309 12.70 17.64 15.73
N SER A 310 12.65 17.50 14.40
CA SER A 310 11.72 18.22 13.52
C SER A 310 10.64 17.28 12.97
N LEU A 311 9.46 17.82 12.73
CA LEU A 311 8.31 17.14 12.13
C LEU A 311 8.10 17.65 10.69
N PRO A 312 7.69 16.78 9.74
CA PRO A 312 7.45 15.34 9.88
C PRO A 312 8.74 14.48 9.84
N GLY A 313 9.92 15.11 9.74
CA GLY A 313 11.20 14.41 9.54
C GLY A 313 11.58 14.25 8.06
N PRO A 314 12.74 13.63 7.75
CA PRO A 314 13.23 13.44 6.38
C PRO A 314 12.31 12.54 5.52
N SER A 315 12.35 12.78 4.21
CA SER A 315 11.57 12.24 3.08
C SER A 315 10.77 10.94 3.27
N HIS A 316 9.44 11.04 3.08
CA HIS A 316 8.51 9.91 3.07
C HIS A 316 7.67 9.92 1.78
N PRO A 317 7.57 8.79 1.06
CA PRO A 317 6.70 8.65 -0.11
C PRO A 317 5.22 8.76 0.27
N ASP A 318 4.78 8.01 1.31
CA ASP A 318 3.42 8.12 1.85
C ASP A 318 3.37 9.17 2.96
N ALA A 319 3.17 10.43 2.55
CA ALA A 319 2.92 11.53 3.47
C ALA A 319 1.63 11.34 4.31
N GLY A 320 0.73 10.44 3.90
CA GLY A 320 -0.57 10.18 4.49
C GLY A 320 -0.58 9.21 5.68
N PHE A 321 0.56 8.60 6.05
CA PHE A 321 0.59 7.75 7.24
C PHE A 321 0.52 8.57 8.54
N PRO A 322 -0.42 8.29 9.47
CA PRO A 322 -0.74 9.20 10.57
C PRO A 322 0.10 9.03 11.83
N VAL A 323 0.85 7.93 11.99
CA VAL A 323 1.59 7.64 13.23
C VAL A 323 3.08 7.63 12.99
N ARG A 324 3.87 8.26 13.85
CA ARG A 324 5.34 8.22 13.72
C ARG A 324 6.06 8.31 15.05
N THR A 325 7.16 7.58 15.16
CA THR A 325 8.06 7.63 16.31
C THR A 325 9.45 8.13 15.92
N TYR A 326 9.90 9.17 16.62
CA TYR A 326 11.22 9.78 16.48
C TYR A 326 12.06 9.41 17.69
N SER A 327 13.22 8.78 17.47
CA SER A 327 14.16 8.45 18.54
C SER A 327 15.34 9.42 18.53
N PHE A 328 15.89 9.72 19.70
CA PHE A 328 16.94 10.72 19.88
C PHE A 328 17.80 10.39 21.11
N PRO A 329 19.02 10.97 21.22
CA PRO A 329 19.82 10.84 22.44
C PRO A 329 19.01 11.26 23.67
N ALA A 330 19.15 10.51 24.75
CA ALA A 330 18.34 10.73 25.94
C ALA A 330 18.49 12.15 26.51
N ILE A 331 17.36 12.77 26.80
CA ILE A 331 17.25 14.10 27.38
C ILE A 331 16.32 14.05 28.60
N THR A 332 16.70 14.74 29.67
CA THR A 332 15.90 14.84 30.89
C THR A 332 15.44 16.27 31.06
N ALA A 333 14.14 16.52 31.12
CA ALA A 333 13.59 17.87 31.25
C ALA A 333 12.26 17.87 32.03
N ARG A 334 11.86 19.03 32.55
CA ARG A 334 10.55 19.20 33.22
C ARG A 334 9.44 19.55 32.24
N PHE A 335 9.77 20.22 31.14
CA PHE A 335 8.81 20.67 30.15
C PHE A 335 9.17 20.12 28.78
N TYR A 336 8.17 19.60 28.09
CA TYR A 336 8.25 19.16 26.71
C TYR A 336 7.19 19.88 25.89
N ARG A 337 7.54 20.32 24.69
CA ARG A 337 6.62 21.06 23.81
C ARG A 337 6.70 20.51 22.40
N VAL A 338 5.56 20.36 21.75
CA VAL A 338 5.45 20.06 20.33
C VAL A 338 4.87 21.29 19.65
N ILE A 339 5.64 21.86 18.72
CA ILE A 339 5.26 23.03 17.92
C ILE A 339 4.78 22.54 16.56
N PHE A 340 3.66 23.08 16.10
CA PHE A 340 3.06 22.85 14.81
C PHE A 340 2.96 24.14 14.03
N ARG A 341 3.29 24.06 12.75
CA ARG A 341 3.28 25.16 11.80
C ARG A 341 2.44 24.76 10.60
N ARG A 342 1.71 25.75 10.06
CA ARG A 342 1.00 25.56 8.82
C ARG A 342 2.05 25.36 7.72
N ARG A 343 1.93 24.25 6.99
CA ARG A 343 2.73 24.03 5.78
C ARG A 343 2.24 24.99 4.70
N GLU A 344 3.17 25.72 4.09
CA GLU A 344 2.88 26.48 2.88
C GLU A 344 2.70 25.48 1.71
N PRO A 345 1.60 25.58 0.94
CA PRO A 345 1.37 24.68 -0.17
C PRO A 345 2.49 24.79 -1.22
N LYS A 346 3.02 23.65 -1.67
CA LYS A 346 3.92 23.60 -2.82
C LYS A 346 3.12 23.42 -4.10
N PRO A 347 3.61 23.87 -5.28
CA PRO A 347 2.95 23.61 -6.56
C PRO A 347 2.60 22.13 -6.79
N THR A 348 3.45 21.21 -6.31
CA THR A 348 3.22 19.76 -6.36
C THR A 348 2.02 19.29 -5.54
N ASP A 349 1.66 20.01 -4.47
CA ASP A 349 0.52 19.66 -3.60
C ASP A 349 -0.81 19.86 -4.30
N PHE A 350 -0.83 20.66 -5.38
CA PHE A 350 -2.03 20.92 -6.15
C PHE A 350 -2.18 19.97 -7.34
N LEU A 351 -1.19 19.14 -7.69
CA LEU A 351 -1.18 18.35 -8.92
C LEU A 351 -2.42 17.48 -9.06
N TRP A 352 -2.71 16.67 -8.04
CA TRP A 352 -3.88 15.80 -8.04
C TRP A 352 -5.18 16.59 -7.92
N SER A 353 -5.18 17.69 -7.15
CA SER A 353 -6.35 18.54 -6.99
C SER A 353 -6.73 19.28 -8.28
N GLU A 354 -5.74 19.74 -9.05
CA GLU A 354 -5.92 20.42 -10.34
C GLU A 354 -6.28 19.40 -11.43
N PHE A 355 -5.62 18.23 -11.43
CA PHE A 355 -5.94 17.10 -12.32
C PHE A 355 -7.38 16.64 -12.15
N LEU A 356 -7.85 16.54 -10.90
CA LEU A 356 -9.22 16.12 -10.57
C LEU A 356 -10.21 17.29 -10.47
N GLY A 357 -9.77 18.52 -10.78
CA GLY A 357 -10.64 19.70 -10.94
C GLY A 357 -11.22 20.30 -9.66
N PHE A 358 -10.60 20.10 -8.49
CA PHE A 358 -11.03 20.71 -7.22
C PHE A 358 -9.92 21.58 -6.58
N PRO A 359 -10.22 22.83 -6.17
CA PRO A 359 -9.20 23.69 -5.57
C PRO A 359 -8.86 23.24 -4.14
N MET A 360 -7.61 22.81 -3.90
CA MET A 360 -7.11 22.68 -2.53
C MET A 360 -6.87 24.07 -1.93
N LYS A 361 -7.32 24.27 -0.69
CA LYS A 361 -6.98 25.43 0.15
C LYS A 361 -6.09 24.98 1.30
N PRO A 362 -5.18 25.83 1.80
CA PRO A 362 -4.44 25.50 3.02
C PRO A 362 -5.39 25.11 4.14
N ALA A 363 -5.12 23.99 4.81
CA ALA A 363 -5.95 23.53 5.90
C ALA A 363 -5.94 24.56 7.05
N PRO A 364 -7.11 25.01 7.55
CA PRO A 364 -7.17 25.96 8.65
C PRO A 364 -6.70 25.36 9.98
N SER A 365 -6.72 24.03 10.07
CA SER A 365 -6.43 23.25 11.26
C SER A 365 -5.83 21.88 10.91
N PHE A 366 -5.38 21.14 11.92
CA PHE A 366 -4.86 19.79 11.80
C PHE A 366 -5.43 18.89 12.90
N LYS A 367 -5.41 17.58 12.69
CA LYS A 367 -5.99 16.61 13.62
C LYS A 367 -4.92 15.85 14.38
N LEU A 368 -5.12 15.65 15.68
CA LEU A 368 -4.27 14.80 16.53
C LEU A 368 -5.11 13.87 17.39
N ALA A 369 -4.70 12.61 17.47
CA ALA A 369 -5.25 11.65 18.41
C ALA A 369 -4.36 11.49 19.65
N GLN A 370 -3.03 11.45 19.48
CA GLN A 370 -2.11 11.18 20.60
C GLN A 370 -0.74 11.85 20.43
N ILE A 371 -0.15 12.21 21.57
CA ILE A 371 1.29 12.48 21.71
C ILE A 371 1.85 11.71 22.90
N GLU A 372 3.04 11.13 22.75
CA GLU A 372 3.66 10.35 23.82
C GLU A 372 5.18 10.49 23.82
N PHE A 373 5.73 10.85 24.97
CA PHE A 373 7.17 10.83 25.20
C PHE A 373 7.58 9.51 25.88
N HIS A 374 8.55 8.83 25.30
CA HIS A 374 9.02 7.52 25.72
C HIS A 374 10.35 7.66 26.46
N SER A 375 10.40 7.11 27.68
CA SER A 375 11.66 6.95 28.43
C SER A 375 12.43 5.70 28.00
N GLY A 376 11.72 4.63 27.62
CA GLY A 376 12.29 3.43 27.02
C GLY A 376 12.77 3.68 25.60
N ALA A 377 13.80 2.97 25.17
CA ALA A 377 14.35 3.08 23.83
C ALA A 377 13.32 2.61 22.80
N ARG A 378 13.27 3.29 21.65
CA ARG A 378 12.47 2.87 20.50
C ARG A 378 13.36 2.82 19.26
N ILE A 379 12.99 1.99 18.30
CA ILE A 379 13.53 2.07 16.95
C ILE A 379 12.99 3.35 16.30
N ASN A 380 13.87 4.15 15.71
CA ASN A 380 13.49 5.36 14.99
C ASN A 380 12.71 4.99 13.71
N HIS A 381 11.56 5.64 13.48
CA HIS A 381 10.65 5.34 12.36
C HIS A 381 10.28 3.85 12.26
N TRP A 382 9.98 3.23 13.41
CA TRP A 382 9.70 1.80 13.44
C TRP A 382 8.43 1.42 12.70
N GLN A 383 7.47 2.33 12.56
CA GLN A 383 6.22 2.08 11.83
C GLN A 383 6.52 1.75 10.37
N GLU A 384 7.34 2.57 9.72
CA GLU A 384 7.78 2.32 8.35
C GLU A 384 8.70 1.09 8.27
N LYS A 385 9.63 0.94 9.22
CA LYS A 385 10.51 -0.24 9.25
C LYS A 385 9.76 -1.55 9.49
N ALA A 386 8.61 -1.53 10.16
CA ALA A 386 7.72 -2.67 10.39
C ALA A 386 6.62 -2.80 9.31
N ALA A 387 6.75 -2.09 8.19
CA ALA A 387 5.86 -2.16 7.03
C ALA A 387 4.40 -1.74 7.31
N PHE A 388 4.15 -0.88 8.30
CA PHE A 388 2.86 -0.18 8.40
C PHE A 388 2.75 1.00 7.42
N ALA A 389 3.90 1.44 6.91
CA ALA A 389 4.10 2.53 5.95
C ALA A 389 5.48 2.35 5.27
N ASN A 390 5.87 3.29 4.39
CA ASN A 390 7.12 3.23 3.64
C ASN A 390 8.04 4.46 3.83
N MET A 391 9.34 4.26 3.59
CA MET A 391 10.37 5.29 3.48
C MET A 391 11.18 5.09 2.21
N LEU A 392 11.67 6.20 1.62
CA LEU A 392 12.59 6.13 0.48
C LEU A 392 13.98 5.61 0.90
N GLU A 393 14.46 6.05 2.06
CA GLU A 393 15.81 5.75 2.55
C GLU A 393 15.75 5.22 3.99
N TYR A 394 16.30 4.04 4.24
CA TYR A 394 16.32 3.41 5.56
C TYR A 394 17.70 3.54 6.24
N GLU A 395 18.77 3.60 5.44
CA GLU A 395 20.16 3.32 5.79
C GLU A 395 20.79 4.33 6.78
N ASN A 396 20.22 5.54 6.89
CA ASN A 396 20.77 6.63 7.71
C ASN A 396 19.84 7.06 8.86
N THR A 397 18.87 6.22 9.22
CA THR A 397 17.85 6.56 10.23
C THR A 397 18.14 5.95 11.62
N SER A 398 19.18 5.13 11.75
CA SER A 398 19.44 4.38 12.98
C SER A 398 19.94 5.26 14.11
N VAL A 399 19.41 5.02 15.32
CA VAL A 399 19.82 5.70 16.56
C VAL A 399 20.38 4.65 17.51
N PRO A 400 21.66 4.73 17.92
CA PRO A 400 22.25 3.77 18.85
C PRO A 400 21.56 3.78 20.21
N VAL A 401 21.41 2.60 20.80
CA VAL A 401 20.79 2.39 22.12
C VAL A 401 21.80 1.76 23.07
N ALA A 402 21.85 2.26 24.30
CA ALA A 402 22.76 1.70 25.31
C ALA A 402 22.34 0.27 25.70
N PRO A 403 23.28 -0.64 25.98
CA PRO A 403 22.96 -2.06 26.26
C PRO A 403 21.96 -2.28 27.41
N ASN A 404 21.96 -1.41 28.43
CA ASN A 404 21.03 -1.49 29.57
C ASN A 404 19.63 -0.90 29.29
N GLU A 405 19.43 -0.31 28.11
CA GLU A 405 18.17 0.29 27.66
C GLU A 405 17.49 -0.56 26.58
N ALA A 406 18.22 -1.50 25.97
CA ALA A 406 17.67 -2.54 25.12
C ALA A 406 17.16 -3.72 25.95
N VAL A 407 16.19 -4.45 25.40
CA VAL A 407 15.71 -5.72 25.96
C VAL A 407 16.68 -6.82 25.57
N ALA A 408 17.32 -7.46 26.54
CA ALA A 408 18.16 -8.62 26.28
C ALA A 408 17.32 -9.80 25.78
N MET A 409 17.77 -10.47 24.71
CA MET A 409 17.10 -11.61 24.09
C MET A 409 16.87 -12.71 25.11
N ASN A 410 17.82 -13.00 26.00
CA ASN A 410 17.65 -14.02 27.05
C ASN A 410 16.50 -13.72 28.03
N ASN A 411 16.00 -12.48 28.06
CA ASN A 411 14.86 -12.03 28.86
C ASN A 411 13.57 -11.91 28.03
N VAL A 412 13.53 -12.41 26.80
CA VAL A 412 12.29 -12.53 26.00
C VAL A 412 11.74 -13.94 26.11
N VAL A 413 10.50 -14.10 26.54
CA VAL A 413 9.84 -15.39 26.79
C VAL A 413 8.61 -15.51 25.91
N ASP A 414 8.52 -16.62 25.17
CA ASP A 414 7.30 -17.00 24.47
C ASP A 414 6.33 -17.67 25.45
N LEU A 415 5.17 -17.03 25.65
CA LEU A 415 4.09 -17.47 26.51
C LEU A 415 2.86 -17.91 25.69
N THR A 416 2.98 -18.03 24.38
CA THR A 416 1.85 -18.32 23.47
C THR A 416 1.08 -19.56 23.91
N SER A 417 1.79 -20.65 24.22
CA SER A 417 1.17 -21.91 24.65
C SER A 417 0.54 -21.86 26.05
N LYS A 418 0.67 -20.75 26.78
CA LYS A 418 0.14 -20.57 28.14
C LYS A 418 -1.13 -19.74 28.16
N MET A 419 -1.44 -19.01 27.09
CA MET A 419 -2.71 -18.30 26.97
C MET A 419 -3.82 -19.29 26.62
N ARG A 420 -4.89 -19.27 27.40
CA ARG A 420 -6.10 -20.05 27.15
C ARG A 420 -6.97 -19.35 26.10
N THR A 421 -7.95 -20.06 25.56
CA THR A 421 -8.87 -19.54 24.52
C THR A 421 -9.73 -18.37 24.99
N ASP A 422 -9.91 -18.18 26.31
CA ASP A 422 -10.60 -17.02 26.89
C ASP A 422 -9.69 -15.79 27.07
N GLY A 423 -8.43 -15.87 26.62
CA GLY A 423 -7.41 -14.83 26.77
C GLY A 423 -6.76 -14.80 28.15
N SER A 424 -7.08 -15.72 29.05
CA SER A 424 -6.44 -15.82 30.37
C SER A 424 -5.07 -16.49 30.32
N LEU A 425 -4.16 -16.00 31.15
CA LEU A 425 -2.79 -16.49 31.25
C LEU A 425 -2.45 -16.79 32.71
N ASP A 426 -1.84 -17.96 32.94
CA ASP A 426 -1.19 -18.31 34.20
C ASP A 426 0.33 -18.34 33.99
N TRP A 427 1.05 -17.47 34.71
CA TRP A 427 2.49 -17.38 34.57
C TRP A 427 3.19 -17.08 35.91
N GLN A 428 4.24 -17.84 36.21
CA GLN A 428 5.15 -17.54 37.31
C GLN A 428 6.15 -16.49 36.84
N VAL A 429 5.89 -15.23 37.18
CA VAL A 429 6.65 -14.10 36.65
C VAL A 429 8.03 -14.06 37.33
N PRO A 430 9.15 -14.16 36.59
CA PRO A 430 10.48 -14.06 37.17
C PRO A 430 10.70 -12.69 37.81
N ARG A 431 11.68 -12.56 38.72
CA ARG A 431 11.98 -11.28 39.39
C ARG A 431 12.26 -10.15 38.38
N GLY A 432 11.74 -8.95 38.64
CA GLY A 432 11.87 -7.76 37.80
C GLY A 432 10.51 -7.18 37.39
N LYS A 433 10.51 -6.12 36.60
CA LYS A 433 9.29 -5.66 35.91
C LYS A 433 9.21 -6.33 34.54
N TRP A 434 8.03 -6.78 34.15
CA TRP A 434 7.81 -7.48 32.89
C TRP A 434 6.66 -6.85 32.12
N THR A 435 6.83 -6.76 30.81
CA THR A 435 5.78 -6.41 29.86
C THR A 435 5.34 -7.69 29.17
N ILE A 436 4.04 -7.99 29.21
CA ILE A 436 3.40 -9.07 28.44
C ILE A 436 2.67 -8.42 27.27
N MET A 437 2.97 -8.89 26.06
CA MET A 437 2.35 -8.44 24.82
C MET A 437 1.53 -9.58 24.23
N ARG A 438 0.23 -9.33 24.00
CA ARG A 438 -0.64 -10.22 23.24
C ARG A 438 -0.71 -9.70 21.81
N PHE A 439 -0.14 -10.45 20.88
CA PHE A 439 -0.15 -10.15 19.46
C PHE A 439 -1.29 -10.91 18.77
N GLY A 440 -1.97 -10.21 17.88
CA GLY A 440 -2.86 -10.78 16.89
C GLY A 440 -2.74 -10.02 15.59
N TYR A 441 -3.71 -10.21 14.71
CA TYR A 441 -3.80 -9.44 13.47
C TYR A 441 -5.26 -9.11 13.16
N SER A 442 -5.46 -7.97 12.51
CA SER A 442 -6.77 -7.48 12.07
C SER A 442 -6.65 -6.87 10.68
N LEU A 443 -7.76 -6.40 10.10
CA LEU A 443 -7.76 -5.96 8.70
C LEU A 443 -7.18 -4.56 8.52
N THR A 444 -6.52 -4.33 7.39
CA THR A 444 -6.17 -2.98 6.93
C THR A 444 -7.45 -2.20 6.58
N GLY A 445 -8.44 -2.89 6.03
CA GLY A 445 -9.73 -2.32 5.61
C GLY A 445 -9.72 -1.76 4.19
N GLU A 446 -8.62 -1.88 3.47
CA GLU A 446 -8.44 -1.35 2.12
C GLU A 446 -9.31 -2.11 1.10
N LYS A 447 -9.78 -1.37 0.09
CA LYS A 447 -10.73 -1.83 -0.93
C LYS A 447 -10.33 -1.34 -2.31
N ASN A 448 -10.80 -2.02 -3.34
CA ASN A 448 -10.61 -1.58 -4.72
C ASN A 448 -11.25 -0.21 -4.96
N HIS A 449 -10.59 0.58 -5.79
CA HIS A 449 -11.10 1.86 -6.21
C HIS A 449 -10.62 2.23 -7.61
N PRO A 450 -11.23 3.26 -8.21
CA PRO A 450 -12.56 3.77 -7.96
C PRO A 450 -13.57 2.84 -8.61
N ALA A 451 -14.27 2.08 -7.79
CA ALA A 451 -15.26 1.10 -8.24
C ALA A 451 -16.69 1.60 -7.99
N THR A 452 -17.65 1.06 -8.74
CA THR A 452 -19.06 1.18 -8.36
C THR A 452 -19.31 0.43 -7.05
N ARG A 453 -20.29 0.86 -6.25
CA ARG A 453 -20.61 0.24 -4.95
C ARG A 453 -20.81 -1.27 -5.05
N GLU A 454 -21.39 -1.74 -6.15
CA GLU A 454 -21.66 -3.16 -6.39
C GLU A 454 -20.41 -3.98 -6.72
N ALA A 455 -19.33 -3.31 -7.12
CA ALA A 455 -18.02 -3.90 -7.41
C ALA A 455 -17.00 -3.67 -6.28
N THR A 456 -17.29 -2.80 -5.32
CA THR A 456 -16.41 -2.48 -4.18
C THR A 456 -16.41 -3.57 -3.11
N GLY A 457 -15.23 -4.00 -2.69
CA GLY A 457 -15.03 -4.87 -1.54
C GLY A 457 -13.56 -4.98 -1.14
N TYR A 458 -13.25 -5.85 -0.19
CA TYR A 458 -11.90 -5.92 0.38
C TYR A 458 -10.84 -6.34 -0.63
N GLU A 459 -9.66 -5.74 -0.49
CA GLU A 459 -8.44 -6.22 -1.14
C GLU A 459 -8.05 -7.58 -0.56
N VAL A 460 -7.80 -8.55 -1.45
CA VAL A 460 -7.31 -9.88 -1.03
C VAL A 460 -5.95 -9.75 -0.35
N ASP A 461 -5.67 -10.59 0.64
CA ASP A 461 -4.36 -10.74 1.26
C ASP A 461 -3.32 -11.16 0.21
N LYS A 462 -2.48 -10.19 -0.18
CA LYS A 462 -1.50 -10.29 -1.26
C LYS A 462 -0.30 -11.15 -0.89
N LEU A 463 -0.10 -11.38 0.40
CA LEU A 463 0.99 -12.18 0.93
C LEU A 463 0.61 -13.66 1.05
N SER A 464 -0.65 -14.03 0.78
CA SER A 464 -1.12 -15.42 0.85
C SER A 464 -1.38 -16.00 -0.53
N HIS A 465 -0.58 -17.00 -0.93
CA HIS A 465 -0.80 -17.76 -2.16
C HIS A 465 -2.24 -18.30 -2.23
N LYS A 466 -2.71 -18.92 -1.13
CA LYS A 466 -4.05 -19.53 -1.06
C LYS A 466 -5.15 -18.50 -1.33
N TYR A 467 -5.07 -17.31 -0.74
CA TYR A 467 -6.12 -16.30 -0.88
C TYR A 467 -6.09 -15.65 -2.27
N VAL A 468 -4.90 -15.35 -2.81
CA VAL A 468 -4.78 -14.84 -4.18
C VAL A 468 -5.25 -15.86 -5.22
N GLU A 469 -4.91 -17.15 -5.09
CA GLU A 469 -5.40 -18.18 -6.01
C GLU A 469 -6.92 -18.28 -5.97
N ASN A 470 -7.53 -18.22 -4.77
CA ASN A 470 -8.98 -18.20 -4.62
C ASN A 470 -9.61 -16.96 -5.27
N TYR A 471 -9.00 -15.79 -5.10
CA TYR A 471 -9.42 -14.56 -5.77
C TYR A 471 -9.40 -14.71 -7.30
N ALA A 472 -8.25 -15.09 -7.86
CA ALA A 472 -8.06 -15.27 -9.29
C ALA A 472 -9.06 -16.29 -9.87
N LYS A 473 -9.30 -17.40 -9.16
CA LYS A 473 -10.30 -18.39 -9.52
C LYS A 473 -11.71 -17.82 -9.62
N ASN A 474 -12.15 -17.09 -8.59
CA ASN A 474 -13.49 -16.52 -8.56
C ASN A 474 -13.65 -15.42 -9.62
N TYR A 475 -12.63 -14.57 -9.79
CA TYR A 475 -12.64 -13.50 -10.78
C TYR A 475 -12.67 -14.05 -12.22
N VAL A 476 -11.80 -15.00 -12.55
CA VAL A 476 -11.81 -15.68 -13.85
C VAL A 476 -13.15 -16.36 -14.12
N ALA A 477 -13.72 -17.07 -13.14
CA ALA A 477 -15.01 -17.73 -13.31
C ALA A 477 -16.13 -16.72 -13.64
N MET A 478 -16.15 -15.59 -12.94
CA MET A 478 -17.12 -14.52 -13.17
C MET A 478 -16.98 -13.88 -14.56
N ILE A 479 -15.75 -13.54 -14.95
CA ILE A 479 -15.43 -12.83 -16.20
C ILE A 479 -15.61 -13.74 -17.41
N SER A 480 -15.11 -14.98 -17.35
CA SER A 480 -15.28 -15.97 -18.42
C SER A 480 -16.75 -16.32 -18.65
N ALA A 481 -17.57 -16.43 -17.59
CA ALA A 481 -19.00 -16.65 -17.74
C ALA A 481 -19.73 -15.45 -18.39
N ALA A 482 -19.30 -14.22 -18.12
CA ALA A 482 -19.86 -13.04 -18.76
C ALA A 482 -19.51 -13.01 -20.26
N LEU A 483 -18.24 -13.20 -20.62
CA LEU A 483 -17.76 -13.18 -22.00
C LEU A 483 -18.19 -14.38 -22.84
N GLY A 484 -18.33 -15.56 -22.24
CA GLY A 484 -18.63 -16.80 -22.94
C GLY A 484 -17.53 -17.17 -23.95
N PRO A 485 -17.85 -17.39 -25.24
CA PRO A 485 -16.91 -17.92 -26.23
C PRO A 485 -15.75 -16.97 -26.60
N TYR A 486 -15.79 -15.73 -26.12
CA TYR A 486 -14.78 -14.72 -26.42
C TYR A 486 -13.62 -14.70 -25.41
N PHE A 487 -13.77 -15.39 -24.27
CA PHE A 487 -12.70 -15.58 -23.30
C PHE A 487 -11.60 -16.51 -23.86
N GLY A 488 -10.34 -16.08 -23.81
CA GLY A 488 -9.21 -16.77 -24.44
C GLY A 488 -9.15 -16.62 -25.97
N LYS A 489 -10.02 -15.79 -26.56
CA LYS A 489 -10.08 -15.53 -28.01
C LYS A 489 -9.77 -14.06 -28.32
N SER A 490 -10.79 -13.21 -28.27
CA SER A 490 -10.63 -11.75 -28.38
C SER A 490 -10.25 -11.16 -27.02
N PHE A 491 -10.82 -11.67 -25.93
CA PHE A 491 -10.34 -11.38 -24.58
C PHE A 491 -9.11 -12.24 -24.29
N ARG A 492 -7.96 -11.59 -24.12
CA ARG A 492 -6.66 -12.27 -24.03
C ARG A 492 -5.87 -11.98 -22.78
N TYR A 493 -6.19 -10.90 -22.06
CA TYR A 493 -5.41 -10.49 -20.90
C TYR A 493 -6.25 -9.94 -19.76
N PHE A 494 -5.76 -10.10 -18.54
CA PHE A 494 -6.08 -9.21 -17.45
C PHE A 494 -5.02 -8.10 -17.34
N VAL A 495 -5.34 -7.03 -16.62
CA VAL A 495 -4.45 -5.91 -16.31
C VAL A 495 -4.41 -5.72 -14.79
N MET A 496 -3.25 -5.84 -14.18
CA MET A 496 -2.98 -5.30 -12.84
C MET A 496 -2.44 -3.90 -13.00
N ASP A 497 -3.18 -2.92 -12.50
CA ASP A 497 -2.80 -1.50 -12.60
C ASP A 497 -1.70 -1.16 -11.58
N SER A 498 -1.39 0.12 -11.40
CA SER A 498 -0.52 0.58 -10.33
C SER A 498 -1.14 0.31 -8.95
N TRP A 499 -0.28 0.15 -7.95
CA TRP A 499 -0.70 -0.24 -6.61
C TRP A 499 -1.38 0.89 -5.84
N GLU A 500 -2.64 0.70 -5.46
CA GLU A 500 -3.38 1.65 -4.62
C GLU A 500 -3.94 1.00 -3.34
N ALA A 501 -3.51 -0.22 -2.99
CA ALA A 501 -4.04 -0.97 -1.85
C ALA A 501 -3.38 -0.66 -0.49
N SER A 502 -2.50 0.34 -0.42
CA SER A 502 -1.66 0.67 0.74
C SER A 502 -0.84 -0.53 1.26
N ASP A 503 -0.40 -0.49 2.51
CA ASP A 503 0.46 -1.48 3.14
C ASP A 503 -0.33 -2.60 3.85
N GLN A 504 0.21 -3.82 3.77
CA GLN A 504 -0.07 -4.89 4.71
C GLN A 504 1.24 -5.44 5.26
N ASN A 505 1.24 -5.85 6.52
CA ASN A 505 2.44 -6.39 7.13
C ASN A 505 2.24 -7.73 7.82
N TRP A 506 1.12 -8.40 7.61
CA TRP A 506 0.89 -9.72 8.16
C TRP A 506 0.13 -10.63 7.19
N THR A 507 0.30 -11.93 7.35
CA THR A 507 -0.52 -12.98 6.76
C THR A 507 -0.52 -14.20 7.71
N ASP A 508 -1.48 -15.11 7.55
CA ASP A 508 -1.65 -16.26 8.46
C ASP A 508 -0.36 -17.08 8.60
N ASP A 509 0.36 -17.27 7.49
CA ASP A 509 1.57 -18.09 7.42
C ASP A 509 2.88 -17.28 7.61
N MET A 510 2.81 -16.01 8.04
CA MET A 510 3.97 -15.10 8.12
C MET A 510 5.16 -15.69 8.88
N ALA A 511 4.90 -16.33 10.03
CA ALA A 511 5.97 -16.94 10.83
C ALA A 511 6.67 -18.12 10.13
N ALA A 512 5.91 -18.92 9.38
CA ALA A 512 6.46 -20.04 8.62
C ALA A 512 7.24 -19.54 7.41
N GLU A 513 6.67 -18.59 6.66
CA GLU A 513 7.31 -17.96 5.48
C GLU A 513 8.62 -17.28 5.85
N PHE A 514 8.62 -16.46 6.90
CA PHE A 514 9.83 -15.81 7.39
C PHE A 514 10.91 -16.83 7.77
N ARG A 515 10.57 -17.86 8.56
CA ARG A 515 11.54 -18.88 8.97
C ARG A 515 12.16 -19.59 7.78
N ASN A 516 11.34 -19.98 6.81
CA ASN A 516 11.80 -20.68 5.61
C ASN A 516 12.75 -19.83 4.76
N ARG A 517 12.50 -18.51 4.70
CA ARG A 517 13.23 -17.59 3.82
C ARG A 517 14.44 -16.93 4.48
N ARG A 518 14.41 -16.71 5.80
CA ARG A 518 15.43 -15.98 6.56
C ARG A 518 16.28 -16.89 7.45
N GLY A 519 15.83 -18.12 7.71
CA GLY A 519 16.60 -19.13 8.43
C GLY A 519 16.53 -19.05 9.96
N TYR A 520 15.64 -18.22 10.53
CA TYR A 520 15.43 -18.12 11.97
C TYR A 520 13.97 -17.79 12.33
N ASP A 521 13.62 -17.96 13.59
CA ASP A 521 12.27 -17.72 14.10
C ASP A 521 12.05 -16.24 14.49
N LEU A 522 10.95 -15.65 14.03
CA LEU A 522 10.61 -14.24 14.31
C LEU A 522 9.94 -14.01 15.67
N THR A 523 9.45 -15.06 16.34
CA THR A 523 8.51 -14.97 17.47
C THR A 523 9.05 -14.12 18.60
N ARG A 524 10.33 -14.32 18.96
CA ARG A 524 11.00 -13.51 20.02
C ARG A 524 11.39 -12.11 19.57
N TYR A 525 11.30 -11.81 18.27
CA TYR A 525 11.53 -10.49 17.69
C TYR A 525 10.23 -9.71 17.46
N LEU A 526 9.04 -10.28 17.69
CA LEU A 526 7.76 -9.57 17.54
C LEU A 526 7.69 -8.22 18.27
N PRO A 527 8.25 -8.03 19.49
CA PRO A 527 8.30 -6.70 20.12
C PRO A 527 8.99 -5.62 19.27
N VAL A 528 9.90 -6.01 18.36
CA VAL A 528 10.56 -5.07 17.45
C VAL A 528 9.56 -4.46 16.46
N LEU A 529 8.51 -5.19 16.06
CA LEU A 529 7.44 -4.67 15.20
C LEU A 529 6.58 -3.59 15.88
N THR A 530 6.77 -3.36 17.18
CA THR A 530 6.09 -2.29 17.94
C THR A 530 7.09 -1.22 18.39
N GLY A 531 8.28 -1.21 17.78
CA GLY A 531 9.36 -0.28 18.05
C GLY A 531 10.25 -0.62 19.25
N ARG A 532 10.08 -1.78 19.92
CA ARG A 532 11.02 -2.18 20.99
C ARG A 532 12.39 -2.53 20.40
N VAL A 533 13.42 -2.33 21.22
CA VAL A 533 14.80 -2.66 20.84
C VAL A 533 15.20 -3.95 21.53
N ILE A 534 15.37 -5.02 20.77
CA ILE A 534 15.91 -6.30 21.25
C ILE A 534 17.41 -6.35 20.93
N GLU A 535 18.22 -6.68 21.94
CA GLU A 535 19.70 -6.71 21.92
C GLU A 535 20.37 -5.36 21.62
N SER A 536 20.15 -4.80 20.43
CA SER A 536 20.68 -3.52 19.99
C SER A 536 19.86 -2.96 18.83
N SER A 537 20.08 -1.68 18.50
CA SER A 537 19.47 -1.06 17.31
C SER A 537 19.86 -1.81 16.04
N ASP A 538 21.13 -2.20 15.88
CA ASP A 538 21.61 -2.95 14.72
C ASP A 538 20.91 -4.31 14.56
N VAL A 539 20.79 -5.09 15.64
CA VAL A 539 20.10 -6.40 15.59
C VAL A 539 18.62 -6.23 15.26
N SER A 540 17.95 -5.28 15.90
CA SER A 540 16.53 -5.02 15.68
C SER A 540 16.25 -4.50 14.27
N GLU A 541 17.11 -3.63 13.73
CA GLU A 541 16.92 -3.08 12.39
C GLU A 541 17.24 -4.10 11.29
N ARG A 542 18.19 -5.02 11.49
CA ARG A 542 18.40 -6.17 10.58
C ARG A 542 17.20 -7.09 10.56
N PHE A 543 16.59 -7.37 11.71
CA PHE A 543 15.33 -8.11 11.77
C PHE A 543 14.23 -7.40 10.98
N LEU A 544 14.05 -6.09 11.16
CA LEU A 544 13.05 -5.32 10.41
C LEU A 544 13.34 -5.30 8.90
N TRP A 545 14.61 -5.29 8.50
CA TRP A 545 15.00 -5.45 7.10
C TRP A 545 14.61 -6.82 6.54
N ASP A 546 14.93 -7.91 7.26
CA ASP A 546 14.54 -9.28 6.88
C ASP A 546 13.02 -9.42 6.79
N TYR A 547 12.30 -8.73 7.68
CA TYR A 547 10.85 -8.69 7.71
C TYR A 547 10.27 -8.04 6.46
N ARG A 548 10.73 -6.83 6.11
CA ARG A 548 10.34 -6.15 4.86
C ARG A 548 10.75 -6.94 3.62
N ARG A 549 11.93 -7.56 3.62
CA ARG A 549 12.37 -8.42 2.51
C ARG A 549 11.46 -9.64 2.35
N THR A 550 10.97 -10.21 3.46
CA THR A 550 10.00 -11.32 3.43
C THR A 550 8.69 -10.88 2.80
N ILE A 551 8.17 -9.71 3.19
CA ILE A 551 6.97 -9.12 2.58
C ILE A 551 7.17 -8.90 1.06
N ALA A 552 8.31 -8.34 0.65
CA ALA A 552 8.61 -8.11 -0.77
C ALA A 552 8.69 -9.40 -1.60
N ASP A 553 9.34 -10.46 -1.06
CA ASP A 553 9.41 -11.76 -1.73
C ASP A 553 8.00 -12.39 -1.84
N LEU A 554 7.21 -12.33 -0.77
CA LEU A 554 5.84 -12.86 -0.75
C LEU A 554 4.93 -12.10 -1.70
N LEU A 555 5.06 -10.78 -1.81
CA LEU A 555 4.25 -10.00 -2.74
C LEU A 555 4.51 -10.43 -4.19
N ALA A 556 5.78 -10.56 -4.58
CA ALA A 556 6.12 -11.01 -5.94
C ALA A 556 5.60 -12.43 -6.22
N GLU A 557 5.85 -13.36 -5.30
CA GLU A 557 5.55 -14.78 -5.51
C GLU A 557 4.06 -15.09 -5.34
N ASN A 558 3.41 -14.55 -4.32
CA ASN A 558 2.05 -14.94 -3.94
C ASN A 558 0.97 -14.08 -4.60
N HIS A 559 1.28 -12.85 -5.03
CA HIS A 559 0.34 -12.01 -5.77
C HIS A 559 0.59 -12.07 -7.27
N TYR A 560 1.70 -11.50 -7.74
CA TYR A 560 1.98 -11.38 -9.17
C TYR A 560 2.15 -12.77 -9.82
N ALA A 561 3.03 -13.63 -9.30
CA ALA A 561 3.30 -14.91 -9.94
C ALA A 561 2.10 -15.87 -9.91
N VAL A 562 1.38 -15.96 -8.78
CA VAL A 562 0.16 -16.79 -8.66
C VAL A 562 -0.92 -16.33 -9.63
N ALA A 563 -1.17 -15.02 -9.72
CA ALA A 563 -2.17 -14.50 -10.65
C ALA A 563 -1.79 -14.81 -12.11
N THR A 564 -0.55 -14.53 -12.51
CA THR A 564 -0.03 -14.88 -13.85
C THR A 564 -0.22 -16.36 -14.15
N GLN A 565 0.19 -17.24 -13.23
CA GLN A 565 0.06 -18.70 -13.40
C GLN A 565 -1.39 -19.14 -13.54
N TYR A 566 -2.29 -18.59 -12.73
CA TYR A 566 -3.71 -18.94 -12.79
C TYR A 566 -4.38 -18.42 -14.07
N PHE A 567 -4.05 -17.21 -14.51
CA PHE A 567 -4.52 -16.63 -15.76
C PHE A 567 -4.05 -17.46 -16.96
N HIS A 568 -2.78 -17.86 -16.99
CA HIS A 568 -2.26 -18.76 -18.02
C HIS A 568 -2.98 -20.09 -18.09
N LYS A 569 -3.21 -20.73 -16.94
CA LYS A 569 -3.99 -21.97 -16.85
C LYS A 569 -5.41 -21.80 -17.41
N SER A 570 -5.93 -20.58 -17.37
CA SER A 570 -7.26 -20.23 -17.86
C SER A 570 -7.28 -19.78 -19.34
N GLY A 571 -6.11 -19.70 -20.00
CA GLY A 571 -5.99 -19.36 -21.42
C GLY A 571 -5.87 -17.87 -21.73
N VAL A 572 -5.52 -17.05 -20.73
CA VAL A 572 -5.28 -15.60 -20.87
C VAL A 572 -3.95 -15.23 -20.18
N ALA A 573 -3.39 -14.07 -20.49
CA ALA A 573 -2.11 -13.60 -19.94
C ALA A 573 -2.30 -12.32 -19.09
N LEU A 574 -1.21 -11.75 -18.57
CA LEU A 574 -1.23 -10.60 -17.67
C LEU A 574 -0.37 -9.43 -18.17
N TYR A 575 -1.01 -8.27 -18.35
CA TYR A 575 -0.32 -6.99 -18.24
C TYR A 575 -0.24 -6.61 -16.77
N ALA A 576 0.90 -6.18 -16.28
CA ALA A 576 0.95 -5.61 -14.93
C ALA A 576 1.89 -4.42 -14.86
N GLU A 577 1.41 -3.38 -14.19
CA GLU A 577 2.31 -2.41 -13.58
C GLU A 577 2.95 -3.01 -12.32
N ALA A 578 3.43 -2.15 -11.43
CA ALA A 578 3.94 -2.54 -10.12
C ALA A 578 3.53 -1.47 -9.11
N MET A 579 4.23 -1.38 -7.98
CA MET A 579 3.96 -0.35 -6.97
C MET A 579 4.18 1.11 -7.44
N GLY A 580 4.79 1.34 -8.61
CA GLY A 580 5.11 2.70 -9.06
C GLY A 580 6.25 3.36 -8.27
N SER A 581 6.60 4.59 -8.64
CA SER A 581 7.73 5.32 -8.03
C SER A 581 7.43 5.91 -6.65
N GLY A 582 6.14 6.06 -6.30
CA GLY A 582 5.70 6.57 -5.01
C GLY A 582 5.80 5.57 -3.86
N LEU A 583 6.33 4.36 -4.09
CA LEU A 583 6.47 3.28 -3.09
C LEU A 583 5.27 3.17 -2.10
N PRO A 584 4.04 3.00 -2.61
CA PRO A 584 2.81 2.94 -1.82
C PRO A 584 2.68 1.65 -0.99
N THR A 585 3.61 0.70 -1.19
CA THR A 585 3.73 -0.51 -0.37
C THR A 585 5.18 -1.00 -0.30
N VAL A 586 5.49 -1.84 0.69
CA VAL A 586 6.76 -2.57 0.76
C VAL A 586 6.81 -3.62 -0.35
N GLY A 587 7.74 -3.46 -1.29
CA GLY A 587 7.98 -4.45 -2.33
C GLY A 587 9.22 -4.17 -3.17
N ASP A 588 9.51 -5.09 -4.10
CA ASP A 588 10.53 -4.92 -5.14
C ASP A 588 9.84 -4.86 -6.51
N GLY A 589 9.71 -3.66 -7.07
CA GLY A 589 8.97 -3.43 -8.30
C GLY A 589 9.58 -4.15 -9.52
N LEU A 590 10.89 -4.39 -9.54
CA LEU A 590 11.53 -5.16 -10.62
C LEU A 590 11.26 -6.65 -10.44
N LEU A 591 11.31 -7.15 -9.21
CA LEU A 591 10.96 -8.54 -8.91
C LEU A 591 9.51 -8.85 -9.28
N ASN A 592 8.57 -7.96 -8.94
CA ASN A 592 7.15 -8.08 -9.28
C ASN A 592 6.95 -8.14 -10.81
N LYS A 593 7.58 -7.20 -11.55
CA LYS A 593 7.54 -7.18 -13.02
C LYS A 593 8.18 -8.40 -13.66
N GLY A 594 9.12 -9.05 -12.98
CA GLY A 594 9.70 -10.32 -13.44
C GLY A 594 8.73 -11.51 -13.44
N GLN A 595 7.54 -11.36 -12.85
CA GLN A 595 6.56 -12.45 -12.72
C GLN A 595 5.40 -12.40 -13.73
N VAL A 596 5.39 -11.43 -14.65
CA VAL A 596 4.23 -11.15 -15.54
C VAL A 596 4.61 -11.22 -17.01
N ASP A 597 3.61 -11.34 -17.89
CA ASP A 597 3.84 -11.49 -19.34
C ASP A 597 4.28 -10.20 -20.00
N ILE A 598 3.61 -9.10 -19.64
CA ILE A 598 3.90 -7.78 -20.20
C ILE A 598 4.07 -6.78 -19.06
N PRO A 599 5.33 -6.55 -18.64
CA PRO A 599 5.66 -5.48 -17.71
C PRO A 599 5.24 -4.13 -18.29
N MET A 600 4.34 -3.45 -17.59
CA MET A 600 3.77 -2.17 -17.98
C MET A 600 4.31 -1.07 -17.07
N GLY A 601 4.38 0.15 -17.57
CA GLY A 601 4.76 1.31 -16.78
C GLY A 601 4.09 2.57 -17.33
N GLU A 602 4.27 3.67 -16.63
CA GLU A 602 3.45 4.85 -16.82
C GLU A 602 4.30 6.10 -17.09
N PHE A 603 3.81 6.99 -17.95
CA PHE A 603 4.35 8.34 -18.11
C PHE A 603 3.21 9.34 -18.27
N TRP A 604 3.40 10.54 -17.71
CA TRP A 604 2.40 11.59 -17.68
C TRP A 604 2.84 12.77 -18.54
N THR A 605 1.92 13.34 -19.32
CA THR A 605 2.15 14.60 -20.04
C THR A 605 1.77 15.78 -19.15
N THR A 606 2.62 16.80 -19.07
CA THR A 606 2.29 18.03 -18.35
C THR A 606 1.14 18.76 -19.02
N LEU A 607 0.21 19.30 -18.22
CA LEU A 607 -0.80 20.22 -18.76
C LEU A 607 -0.11 21.48 -19.32
N PRO A 608 -0.66 22.12 -20.37
CA PRO A 608 -0.12 23.37 -20.93
C PRO A 608 0.07 24.50 -19.90
N THR A 609 -0.61 24.42 -18.76
CA THR A 609 -0.54 25.36 -17.64
C THR A 609 0.61 25.10 -16.66
N GLN A 610 1.39 24.03 -16.83
CA GLN A 610 2.36 23.56 -15.83
C GLN A 610 3.77 23.27 -16.40
N PRO A 611 4.48 24.26 -16.97
CA PRO A 611 5.82 24.08 -17.54
C PRO A 611 6.91 23.76 -16.49
N GLU A 612 6.66 24.08 -15.22
CA GLU A 612 7.59 23.94 -14.08
C GLU A 612 7.96 22.46 -13.80
N LEU A 613 7.07 21.51 -14.15
CA LEU A 613 7.21 20.07 -13.88
C LEU A 613 8.35 19.40 -14.65
N LEU A 614 8.91 20.07 -15.66
CA LEU A 614 10.12 19.62 -16.38
C LEU A 614 11.40 19.79 -15.56
N SER A 615 11.39 20.63 -14.50
CA SER A 615 12.60 21.02 -13.76
C SER A 615 12.75 20.39 -12.38
N ALA A 616 11.73 19.67 -11.89
CA ALA A 616 11.80 18.98 -10.61
C ALA A 616 12.67 17.71 -10.74
N PRO A 617 13.78 17.58 -9.99
CA PRO A 617 14.60 16.39 -10.04
C PRO A 617 13.81 15.15 -9.58
N PRO A 618 14.19 13.93 -10.06
CA PRO A 618 13.47 12.67 -9.76
C PRO A 618 13.35 12.33 -8.27
N THR A 619 14.06 13.05 -7.40
CA THR A 619 14.11 12.85 -5.94
C THR A 619 13.04 13.63 -5.17
N GLN A 620 12.10 14.28 -5.86
CA GLN A 620 10.92 14.93 -5.26
C GLN A 620 9.59 14.44 -5.84
N LYS A 621 9.56 13.18 -6.30
CA LYS A 621 8.30 12.46 -6.54
C LYS A 621 8.04 11.47 -5.42
#